data_AF-A0A553AN28-F1
#
_entry.id   AF-A0A553AN28-F1
#
_cell.length_a   1.000
_cell.length_b   1.000
_cell.length_c   1.000
_cell.angle_alpha   90.00
_cell.angle_beta   90.00
_cell.angle_gamma   90.00
#
_symmetry.space_group_name_H-M   'P 1'
#
loop_
_entity.id
_entity.type
_entity.pdbx_description
1 polymer ?
#
loop_
_entity_poly.entity_id
_entity_poly.type
_entity_poly.pdbx_seq_one_letter_code
_entity_poly.pdbx_strand_id
1 'polypeptide(L)'
;MKTIIYTAAAVLFPLAAAAHDGMAVENAYARSANPQTAAAFMLLDNHRAVSCTLVGVASDAAAKVELHTNLDVDGVMKMQPIEGGIEVAPGAQHELARGGDHVMMMGLKAPLENGQTIALSLDFGDCGVMEVEVPVDNDRQPEPADAAAGQGETDHSGH
;
A
#
# COMPACT_ATOMS: atom_id res chain seq x y z
N MET A 1 -57.79 -16.10 33.83
CA MET A 1 -57.43 -17.36 33.14
C MET A 1 -58.01 -17.25 31.73
N LYS A 2 -57.30 -17.24 30.60
CA LYS A 2 -56.00 -17.79 30.20
C LYS A 2 -55.15 -16.75 29.44
N THR A 3 -53.86 -16.81 29.67
CA THR A 3 -52.76 -16.26 28.86
C THR A 3 -52.57 -17.07 27.58
N ILE A 4 -52.24 -16.43 26.46
CA ILE A 4 -51.58 -17.07 25.32
C ILE A 4 -50.42 -16.17 24.88
N ILE A 5 -49.22 -16.73 25.01
CA ILE A 5 -47.92 -16.15 24.67
C ILE A 5 -47.62 -16.57 23.23
N TYR A 6 -47.28 -15.62 22.35
CA TYR A 6 -46.72 -15.93 21.04
C TYR A 6 -45.19 -15.78 21.10
N THR A 7 -44.51 -16.92 21.07
CA THR A 7 -43.07 -17.05 20.90
C THR A 7 -42.71 -16.65 19.48
N ALA A 8 -42.02 -15.51 19.31
CA ALA A 8 -41.40 -15.16 18.04
C ALA A 8 -40.03 -15.83 17.96
N ALA A 9 -39.86 -16.73 17.00
CA ALA A 9 -38.61 -17.41 16.69
C ALA A 9 -37.57 -16.38 16.19
N ALA A 10 -36.45 -16.27 16.90
CA ALA A 10 -35.30 -15.52 16.42
C ALA A 10 -34.62 -16.31 15.31
N VAL A 11 -34.72 -15.80 14.08
CA VAL A 11 -34.01 -16.33 12.92
C VAL A 11 -32.52 -16.06 13.10
N LEU A 12 -31.71 -17.12 13.18
CA LEU A 12 -30.26 -17.01 13.02
C LEU A 12 -29.96 -16.54 11.59
N PHE A 13 -29.38 -15.36 11.45
CA PHE A 13 -28.60 -15.02 10.27
C PHE A 13 -27.18 -15.56 10.46
N PRO A 14 -26.68 -16.47 9.61
CA PRO A 14 -25.25 -16.69 9.53
C PRO A 14 -24.62 -15.41 8.97
N LEU A 15 -23.72 -14.79 9.74
CA LEU A 15 -22.75 -13.83 9.21
C LEU A 15 -21.95 -14.61 8.15
N ALA A 16 -22.20 -14.35 6.87
CA ALA A 16 -21.25 -14.68 5.84
C ALA A 16 -20.00 -13.86 6.15
N ALA A 17 -19.00 -14.48 6.77
CA ALA A 17 -17.64 -13.99 6.72
C ALA A 17 -17.28 -13.96 5.23
N ALA A 18 -17.33 -12.77 4.62
CA ALA A 18 -16.77 -12.58 3.30
C ALA A 18 -15.31 -13.01 3.41
N ALA A 19 -14.97 -14.13 2.77
CA ALA A 19 -13.58 -14.47 2.54
C ALA A 19 -12.95 -13.23 1.91
N HIS A 20 -11.90 -12.72 2.53
CA HIS A 20 -11.12 -11.61 2.02
C HIS A 20 -10.36 -12.17 0.80
N ASP A 21 -11.02 -12.32 -0.34
CA ASP A 21 -10.47 -12.93 -1.56
C ASP A 21 -10.23 -11.81 -2.58
N GLY A 22 -9.08 -11.16 -2.46
CA GLY A 22 -8.76 -9.98 -3.24
C GLY A 22 -7.38 -9.41 -2.90
N MET A 23 -6.98 -8.40 -3.65
CA MET A 23 -5.91 -7.52 -3.20
C MET A 23 -6.49 -6.60 -2.12
N ALA A 24 -5.67 -6.22 -1.15
CA ALA A 24 -5.95 -5.18 -0.18
C ALA A 24 -4.78 -4.19 -0.12
N VAL A 25 -5.08 -2.98 0.33
CA VAL A 25 -4.09 -1.92 0.53
C VAL A 25 -4.24 -1.37 1.93
N GLU A 26 -3.14 -1.36 2.67
CA GLU A 26 -3.09 -0.87 4.05
C GLU A 26 -2.08 0.27 4.19
N ASN A 27 -2.31 1.10 5.21
CA ASN A 27 -1.38 2.17 5.61
C ASN A 27 -0.97 3.11 4.46
N ALA A 28 -1.84 3.32 3.49
CA ALA A 28 -1.54 4.18 2.35
C ALA A 28 -1.40 5.63 2.78
N TYR A 29 -0.35 6.30 2.30
CA TYR A 29 -0.18 7.74 2.44
C TYR A 29 0.68 8.31 1.31
N ALA A 30 0.46 9.57 0.97
CA ALA A 30 1.25 10.34 0.03
C ALA A 30 1.97 11.47 0.75
N ARG A 31 3.13 11.86 0.24
CA ARG A 31 3.84 13.07 0.68
C ARG A 31 4.51 13.78 -0.47
N SER A 32 4.52 15.09 -0.40
CA SER A 32 5.32 15.95 -1.27
C SER A 32 6.81 15.77 -0.97
N ALA A 33 7.61 15.61 -2.03
CA ALA A 33 9.05 15.74 -1.96
C ALA A 33 9.47 17.19 -2.25
N ASN A 34 8.75 17.86 -3.16
CA ASN A 34 8.85 19.28 -3.48
C ASN A 34 7.53 19.72 -4.17
N PRO A 35 7.36 21.00 -4.58
CA PRO A 35 6.11 21.46 -5.20
C PRO A 35 5.72 20.81 -6.53
N GLN A 36 6.57 20.00 -7.15
CA GLN A 36 6.36 19.38 -8.46
C GLN A 36 6.37 17.84 -8.42
N THR A 37 6.82 17.24 -7.32
CA THR A 37 6.94 15.79 -7.18
C THR A 37 6.51 15.29 -5.81
N ALA A 38 5.83 14.15 -5.78
CA ALA A 38 5.42 13.47 -4.57
C ALA A 38 5.70 11.96 -4.69
N ALA A 39 5.66 11.27 -3.56
CA ALA A 39 5.66 9.81 -3.52
C ALA A 39 4.48 9.31 -2.68
N ALA A 40 3.91 8.19 -3.07
CA ALA A 40 2.94 7.44 -2.27
C ALA A 40 3.51 6.08 -1.85
N PHE A 41 3.13 5.70 -0.64
CA PHE A 41 3.61 4.55 0.11
C PHE A 41 2.40 3.80 0.63
N MET A 42 2.49 2.47 0.71
CA MET A 42 1.40 1.59 1.13
C MET A 42 1.90 0.16 1.31
N LEU A 43 1.14 -0.66 2.03
CA LEU A 43 1.33 -2.10 2.07
C LEU A 43 0.32 -2.75 1.13
N LEU A 44 0.82 -3.54 0.17
CA LEU A 44 -0.02 -4.38 -0.68
C LEU A 44 -0.16 -5.74 0.00
N ASP A 45 -1.38 -6.23 0.14
CA ASP A 45 -1.66 -7.59 0.65
C ASP A 45 -2.44 -8.38 -0.39
N ASN A 46 -1.91 -9.54 -0.77
CA ASN A 46 -2.56 -10.42 -1.72
C ASN A 46 -3.22 -11.59 -0.99
N HIS A 47 -4.52 -11.48 -0.73
CA HIS A 47 -5.29 -12.56 -0.11
C HIS A 47 -5.82 -13.60 -1.11
N ARG A 48 -5.47 -13.49 -2.40
CA ARG A 48 -5.87 -14.44 -3.43
C ARG A 48 -4.99 -15.69 -3.41
N ALA A 49 -5.46 -16.75 -4.07
CA ALA A 49 -4.72 -17.99 -4.27
C ALA A 49 -3.75 -17.96 -5.48
N VAL A 50 -3.59 -16.81 -6.15
CA VAL A 50 -2.72 -16.61 -7.32
C VAL A 50 -1.85 -15.36 -7.14
N SER A 51 -0.67 -15.31 -7.77
CA SER A 51 0.16 -14.11 -7.80
C SER A 51 -0.57 -12.99 -8.55
N CYS A 52 -0.41 -11.76 -8.06
CA CYS A 52 -0.87 -10.55 -8.73
C CYS A 52 0.30 -9.60 -8.91
N THR A 53 0.43 -8.99 -10.08
CA THR A 53 1.55 -8.08 -10.37
C THR A 53 1.02 -6.68 -10.56
N LEU A 54 1.45 -5.72 -9.72
CA LEU A 54 1.19 -4.31 -9.92
C LEU A 54 2.04 -3.83 -11.11
N VAL A 55 1.43 -3.75 -12.28
CA VAL A 55 2.10 -3.41 -13.55
C VAL A 55 1.99 -1.93 -13.90
N GLY A 56 1.06 -1.21 -13.26
CA GLY A 56 0.82 0.20 -13.56
C GLY A 56 0.15 0.94 -12.42
N VAL A 57 0.31 2.25 -12.45
CA VAL A 57 -0.32 3.18 -11.51
C VAL A 57 -0.67 4.48 -12.21
N ALA A 58 -1.84 5.04 -11.90
CA ALA A 58 -2.30 6.30 -12.46
C ALA A 58 -2.94 7.20 -11.39
N SER A 59 -2.91 8.51 -11.63
CA SER A 59 -3.61 9.50 -10.81
C SER A 59 -3.82 10.78 -11.60
N ASP A 60 -4.96 11.43 -11.41
CA ASP A 60 -5.20 12.77 -11.94
C ASP A 60 -4.40 13.86 -11.20
N ALA A 61 -3.76 13.56 -10.08
CA ALA A 61 -2.98 14.55 -9.33
C ALA A 61 -1.68 14.99 -10.02
N ALA A 62 -1.15 14.18 -10.97
CA ALA A 62 0.14 14.40 -11.59
C ALA A 62 0.11 14.19 -13.11
N ALA A 63 1.10 14.72 -13.82
CA ALA A 63 1.27 14.49 -15.26
C ALA A 63 1.81 13.09 -15.57
N LYS A 64 2.60 12.51 -14.66
CA LYS A 64 3.18 11.19 -14.79
C LYS A 64 3.22 10.49 -13.44
N VAL A 65 2.84 9.21 -13.41
CA VAL A 65 2.88 8.37 -12.22
C VAL A 65 3.56 7.05 -12.58
N GLU A 66 4.52 6.62 -11.78
CA GLU A 66 5.35 5.44 -12.04
C GLU A 66 5.66 4.66 -10.77
N LEU A 67 5.99 3.38 -10.92
CA LEU A 67 6.58 2.56 -9.87
C LEU A 67 8.09 2.74 -9.88
N HIS A 68 8.70 3.08 -8.76
CA HIS A 68 10.13 3.32 -8.63
C HIS A 68 10.70 2.47 -7.49
N THR A 69 11.97 2.07 -7.63
CA THR A 69 12.77 1.42 -6.58
C THR A 69 14.01 2.26 -6.28
N ASN A 70 14.68 1.94 -5.18
CA ASN A 70 15.98 2.51 -4.84
C ASN A 70 17.08 1.46 -4.97
N LEU A 71 18.10 1.78 -5.74
CA LEU A 71 19.29 0.94 -5.91
C LEU A 71 20.51 1.64 -5.33
N ASP A 72 21.28 0.96 -4.48
CA ASP A 72 22.62 1.40 -4.13
C ASP A 72 23.54 1.15 -5.32
N VAL A 73 24.10 2.23 -5.85
CA VAL A 73 25.14 2.18 -6.89
C VAL A 73 26.36 2.90 -6.32
N ASP A 74 27.35 2.12 -5.89
CA ASP A 74 28.62 2.60 -5.34
C ASP A 74 28.46 3.51 -4.10
N GLY A 75 27.53 3.16 -3.20
CA GLY A 75 27.22 3.94 -2.00
C GLY A 75 26.31 5.14 -2.25
N VAL A 76 25.78 5.28 -3.47
CA VAL A 76 24.82 6.32 -3.84
C VAL A 76 23.49 5.67 -4.16
N MET A 77 22.48 5.97 -3.34
CA MET A 77 21.10 5.55 -3.60
C MET A 77 20.54 6.28 -4.81
N LYS A 78 20.14 5.52 -5.84
CA LYS A 78 19.51 6.03 -7.05
C LYS A 78 18.08 5.51 -7.17
N MET A 79 17.16 6.43 -7.36
CA MET A 79 15.77 6.11 -7.70
C MET A 79 15.69 5.76 -9.19
N GLN A 80 15.06 4.64 -9.52
CA GLN A 80 14.81 4.26 -10.92
C GLN A 80 13.42 3.64 -11.09
N PRO A 81 12.81 3.78 -12.28
CA PRO A 81 11.56 3.08 -12.59
C PRO A 81 11.71 1.56 -12.50
N ILE A 82 10.67 0.89 -12.01
CA ILE A 82 10.53 -0.56 -12.01
C ILE A 82 9.90 -0.98 -13.33
N GLU A 83 10.65 -1.69 -14.17
CA GLU A 83 10.13 -2.30 -15.39
C GLU A 83 9.52 -3.68 -15.08
N GLY A 84 8.35 -3.98 -15.63
CA GLY A 84 7.66 -5.27 -15.43
C GLY A 84 6.75 -5.35 -14.21
N GLY A 85 6.79 -4.36 -13.31
CA GLY A 85 5.90 -4.25 -12.16
C GLY A 85 6.39 -4.94 -10.89
N ILE A 86 5.53 -5.00 -9.89
CA ILE A 86 5.80 -5.59 -8.57
C ILE A 86 4.89 -6.80 -8.37
N GLU A 87 5.46 -8.01 -8.35
CA GLU A 87 4.72 -9.23 -8.06
C GLU A 87 4.46 -9.36 -6.55
N VAL A 88 3.20 -9.61 -6.19
CA VAL A 88 2.78 -10.00 -4.85
C VAL A 88 2.27 -11.44 -4.90
N ALA A 89 3.02 -12.35 -4.29
CA ALA A 89 2.70 -13.78 -4.27
C ALA A 89 1.39 -14.07 -3.48
N PRO A 90 0.75 -15.25 -3.69
CA PRO A 90 -0.45 -15.63 -2.94
C PRO A 90 -0.22 -15.60 -1.42
N GLY A 91 -1.09 -14.93 -0.68
CA GLY A 91 -1.01 -14.80 0.78
C GLY A 91 0.18 -13.98 1.28
N ALA A 92 0.87 -13.26 0.40
CA ALA A 92 2.04 -12.46 0.73
C ALA A 92 1.70 -10.97 0.72
N GLN A 93 2.60 -10.20 1.35
CA GLN A 93 2.56 -8.75 1.37
C GLN A 93 3.79 -8.18 0.67
N HIS A 94 3.64 -6.99 0.07
CA HIS A 94 4.75 -6.20 -0.47
C HIS A 94 4.63 -4.76 0.01
N GLU A 95 5.68 -4.25 0.65
CA GLU A 95 5.69 -2.91 1.22
C GLU A 95 6.29 -1.90 0.24
N LEU A 96 5.54 -0.83 -0.05
CA LEU A 96 6.03 0.35 -0.73
C LEU A 96 6.35 1.40 0.34
N ALA A 97 7.62 1.56 0.69
CA ALA A 97 8.08 2.36 1.81
C ALA A 97 9.22 3.33 1.45
N ARG A 98 9.43 4.33 2.31
CA ARG A 98 10.54 5.29 2.18
C ARG A 98 11.87 4.54 2.21
N GLY A 99 12.67 4.69 1.16
CA GLY A 99 13.93 3.97 1.05
C GLY A 99 13.85 2.68 0.23
N GLY A 100 12.65 2.15 -0.03
CA GLY A 100 12.42 1.02 -0.94
C GLY A 100 11.54 1.41 -2.13
N ASP A 101 10.70 0.47 -2.55
CA ASP A 101 9.75 0.67 -3.65
C ASP A 101 8.69 1.70 -3.29
N HIS A 102 8.22 2.47 -4.26
CA HIS A 102 7.21 3.49 -4.05
C HIS A 102 6.54 3.91 -5.36
N VAL A 103 5.37 4.55 -5.23
CA VAL A 103 4.69 5.22 -6.34
C VAL A 103 5.26 6.64 -6.46
N MET A 104 5.95 6.94 -7.55
CA MET A 104 6.50 8.26 -7.84
C MET A 104 5.52 9.07 -8.70
N MET A 105 5.20 10.29 -8.26
CA MET A 105 4.36 11.24 -8.98
C MET A 105 5.19 12.45 -9.43
N MET A 106 5.16 12.75 -10.72
CA MET A 106 5.93 13.83 -11.34
C MET A 106 5.04 14.79 -12.13
N GLY A 107 5.33 16.08 -12.00
CA GLY A 107 4.52 17.14 -12.61
C GLY A 107 3.17 17.26 -11.91
N LEU A 108 3.19 17.42 -10.59
CA LEU A 108 1.98 17.67 -9.79
C LEU A 108 1.20 18.86 -10.35
N LYS A 109 -0.11 18.67 -10.55
CA LYS A 109 -1.01 19.73 -11.07
C LYS A 109 -1.28 20.82 -10.03
N ALA A 110 -1.17 20.48 -8.75
CA ALA A 110 -1.20 21.38 -7.61
C ALA A 110 -0.33 20.81 -6.47
N PRO A 111 0.18 21.64 -5.54
CA PRO A 111 0.87 21.16 -4.35
C PRO A 111 -0.02 20.21 -3.53
N LEU A 112 0.54 19.11 -3.00
CA LEU A 112 -0.19 18.20 -2.10
C LEU A 112 -0.05 18.68 -0.66
N GLU A 113 -1.14 19.21 -0.11
CA GLU A 113 -1.21 19.75 1.26
C GLU A 113 -1.73 18.70 2.26
N ASN A 114 -1.33 18.82 3.52
CA ASN A 114 -1.76 17.89 4.57
C ASN A 114 -3.29 17.82 4.69
N GLY A 115 -3.80 16.61 4.89
CA GLY A 115 -5.23 16.34 5.05
C GLY A 115 -6.01 16.31 3.74
N GLN A 116 -5.37 16.55 2.59
CA GLN A 116 -5.94 16.24 1.29
C GLN A 116 -5.94 14.73 1.05
N THR A 117 -6.74 14.27 0.08
CA THR A 117 -6.76 12.89 -0.39
C THR A 117 -6.61 12.89 -1.90
N ILE A 118 -5.74 12.02 -2.41
CA ILE A 118 -5.60 11.76 -3.85
C ILE A 118 -6.14 10.36 -4.18
N ALA A 119 -6.72 10.20 -5.36
CA ALA A 119 -7.09 8.89 -5.88
C ALA A 119 -5.91 8.30 -6.68
N LEU A 120 -5.56 7.06 -6.39
CA LEU A 120 -4.65 6.24 -7.20
C LEU A 120 -5.42 5.07 -7.80
N SER A 121 -5.20 4.85 -9.08
CA SER A 121 -5.63 3.62 -9.77
C SER A 121 -4.44 2.68 -9.85
N LEU A 122 -4.53 1.52 -9.21
CA LEU A 122 -3.51 0.48 -9.16
C LEU A 122 -3.90 -0.65 -10.12
N ASP A 123 -3.12 -0.85 -11.18
CA ASP A 123 -3.36 -1.87 -12.19
C ASP A 123 -2.57 -3.13 -11.87
N PHE A 124 -3.27 -4.18 -11.41
CA PHE A 124 -2.69 -5.49 -11.12
C PHE A 124 -2.74 -6.47 -12.31
N GLY A 125 -2.91 -5.95 -13.53
CA GLY A 125 -2.99 -6.74 -14.76
C GLY A 125 -4.20 -7.67 -14.73
N ASP A 126 -3.95 -8.98 -14.83
CA ASP A 126 -5.00 -10.00 -14.83
C ASP A 126 -5.80 -10.05 -13.52
N CYS A 127 -5.24 -9.54 -12.41
CA CYS A 127 -5.95 -9.43 -11.14
C CYS A 127 -6.90 -8.22 -11.06
N GLY A 128 -6.91 -7.37 -12.09
CA GLY A 128 -7.78 -6.21 -12.23
C GLY A 128 -7.20 -4.90 -11.69
N VAL A 129 -8.02 -3.86 -11.78
CA VAL A 129 -7.66 -2.50 -11.34
C VAL A 129 -8.36 -2.20 -10.01
N MET A 130 -7.62 -1.57 -9.09
CA MET A 130 -8.12 -1.13 -7.79
C MET A 130 -7.95 0.38 -7.64
N GLU A 131 -9.02 1.07 -7.26
CA GLU A 131 -8.96 2.47 -6.85
C GLU A 131 -8.68 2.58 -5.35
N VAL A 132 -7.71 3.42 -4.99
CA VAL A 132 -7.28 3.65 -3.61
C VAL A 132 -7.30 5.15 -3.32
N GLU A 133 -7.99 5.52 -2.24
CA GLU A 133 -7.90 6.86 -1.66
C GLU A 133 -6.67 6.96 -0.76
N VAL A 134 -5.73 7.82 -1.13
CA VAL A 134 -4.45 7.98 -0.44
C VAL A 134 -4.42 9.35 0.24
N PRO A 135 -4.48 9.40 1.59
CA PRO A 135 -4.36 10.65 2.33
C PRO A 135 -2.95 11.24 2.20
N VAL A 136 -2.87 12.56 2.16
CA VAL A 136 -1.61 13.31 2.15
C VAL A 136 -1.19 13.59 3.59
N ASP A 137 -0.03 13.07 3.95
CA ASP A 137 0.62 13.25 5.24
C ASP A 137 2.11 13.58 5.04
N ASN A 138 2.41 14.86 4.91
CA ASN A 138 3.77 15.38 4.74
C ASN A 138 4.59 15.32 6.04
N ASP A 139 3.93 15.20 7.19
CA ASP A 139 4.56 15.18 8.52
C ASP A 139 4.92 13.75 8.97
N ARG A 140 4.45 12.73 8.24
CA ARG A 140 4.76 11.32 8.52
C ARG A 140 6.26 11.06 8.52
N GLN A 141 6.73 10.61 9.67
CA GLN A 141 8.11 10.18 9.83
C GLN A 141 8.32 8.80 9.21
N PRO A 142 9.51 8.50 8.67
CA PRO A 142 9.85 7.13 8.34
C PRO A 142 9.75 6.26 9.60
N GLU A 143 9.20 5.05 9.45
CA GLU A 143 9.38 4.02 10.45
C GLU A 143 10.89 3.75 10.62
N PRO A 144 11.39 3.51 11.85
CA PRO A 144 12.79 3.20 12.07
C PRO A 144 13.23 2.01 11.21
N ALA A 145 14.37 2.15 10.52
CA ALA A 145 14.90 1.17 9.56
C ALA A 145 15.16 -0.24 10.16
N ASP A 146 15.12 -0.39 11.49
CA ASP A 146 15.39 -1.64 12.21
C ASP A 146 14.21 -2.63 12.18
N ALA A 147 13.04 -2.26 11.65
CA ALA A 147 11.88 -3.14 11.59
C ALA A 147 11.85 -4.08 10.35
N ALA A 148 12.68 -3.82 9.33
CA ALA A 148 12.70 -4.59 8.07
C ALA A 148 13.84 -5.61 7.96
N ALA A 149 14.75 -5.67 8.94
CA ALA A 149 15.87 -6.62 8.96
C ALA A 149 15.63 -7.71 10.03
N GLY A 150 14.89 -8.75 9.63
CA GLY A 150 14.84 -9.99 10.40
C GLY A 150 16.22 -10.66 10.46
N GLN A 151 16.70 -10.84 11.70
CA GLN A 151 17.65 -11.87 12.17
C GLN A 151 19.14 -11.69 11.82
N GLY A 152 19.85 -10.98 12.69
CA GLY A 152 21.30 -11.08 12.86
C GLY A 152 21.66 -10.92 14.34
N GLU A 153 21.96 -12.04 14.99
CA GLU A 153 22.36 -12.18 16.38
C GLU A 153 23.46 -11.21 16.81
N THR A 154 23.20 -10.32 17.76
CA THR A 154 24.22 -9.54 18.46
C THR A 154 24.67 -10.29 19.71
N ASP A 155 25.80 -10.99 19.64
CA ASP A 155 26.60 -11.30 20.83
C ASP A 155 27.36 -10.03 21.24
N HIS A 156 27.02 -9.50 22.42
CA HIS A 156 27.79 -8.45 23.08
C HIS A 156 28.51 -9.05 24.28
N SER A 157 29.59 -9.79 24.03
CA SER A 157 30.58 -10.16 25.02
C SER A 157 31.74 -9.15 25.01
N GLY A 158 31.80 -8.31 26.05
CA GLY A 158 32.98 -7.50 26.35
C GLY A 158 32.68 -6.22 27.14
N HIS A 159 32.66 -6.33 28.47
CA HIS A 159 33.22 -5.37 29.44
C HIS A 159 33.61 -6.16 30.69
#